data_AF-A0A3M1RJU1-F1
#
_entry.id   AF-A0A3M1RJU1-F1
#
_cell.length_a   1.000
_cell.length_b   1.000
_cell.length_c   1.000
_cell.angle_alpha   90.00
_cell.angle_beta   90.00
_cell.angle_gamma   90.00
#
_symmetry.space_group_name_H-M   'P 1'
#
loop_
_entity.id
_entity.type
_entity.pdbx_description
1 polymer ?
#
loop_
_entity_poly.entity_id
_entity_poly.type
_entity_poly.pdbx_seq_one_letter_code
_entity_poly.pdbx_strand_id
1 'polypeptide(L)'
;AFARGVNSNNGSPPSLCLAEVGANNEYTGSVETGGWQIGWRWPDSRTPYTTYYPMLPPNGPSCGRNAENWAIVTASSYHPGGVNVLMCDGSVHFVQETIDAGDPTLTVFDMPSPPVQSNRPQDYSGPSPYGVWGALGTREGGETVKLP
;
A
#
# COMPACT_ATOMS: atom_id res chain seq x y z
N ALA A 1 8.51 1.74 10.29
CA ALA A 1 7.84 1.02 11.40
C ALA A 1 6.43 0.61 10.98
N PHE A 2 5.77 -0.29 11.73
CA PHE A 2 4.46 -0.85 11.39
C PHE A 2 3.53 -0.78 12.60
N ALA A 3 2.35 -0.14 12.47
CA ALA A 3 1.34 -0.08 13.53
C ALA A 3 0.56 -1.40 13.64
N ARG A 4 0.33 -1.88 14.86
CA ARG A 4 -0.38 -3.14 15.15
C ARG A 4 -1.66 -2.93 15.93
N GLY A 5 -2.56 -3.90 15.85
CA GLY A 5 -3.86 -3.84 16.52
C GLY A 5 -4.89 -3.00 15.77
N VAL A 6 -4.57 -2.57 14.54
CA VAL A 6 -5.53 -1.90 13.67
C VAL A 6 -6.54 -2.93 13.18
N ASN A 7 -7.84 -2.61 13.25
CA ASN A 7 -8.95 -3.48 12.84
C ASN A 7 -9.08 -3.61 11.30
N SER A 8 -7.95 -3.81 10.64
CA SER A 8 -7.81 -4.11 9.23
C SER A 8 -8.31 -5.51 8.89
N ASN A 9 -8.95 -5.62 7.73
CA ASN A 9 -9.56 -6.79 7.16
C ASN A 9 -9.68 -6.61 5.63
N ASN A 10 -10.29 -7.57 4.94
CA ASN A 10 -10.54 -7.48 3.51
C ASN A 10 -11.36 -6.24 3.15
N GLY A 11 -10.88 -5.44 2.20
CA GLY A 11 -11.52 -4.17 1.82
C GLY A 11 -11.20 -3.01 2.74
N SER A 12 -10.34 -3.17 3.74
CA SER A 12 -9.97 -2.04 4.60
C SER A 12 -9.25 -0.94 3.81
N PRO A 13 -9.67 0.33 3.96
CA PRO A 13 -9.07 1.44 3.24
C PRO A 13 -7.71 1.80 3.85
N PRO A 14 -6.74 2.29 3.04
CA PRO A 14 -5.44 2.74 3.54
C PRO A 14 -5.50 3.89 4.56
N SER A 15 -6.61 4.63 4.61
CA SER A 15 -6.86 5.69 5.59
C SER A 15 -6.80 5.21 7.04
N LEU A 16 -7.02 3.91 7.30
CA LEU A 16 -6.81 3.34 8.63
C LEU A 16 -5.36 3.51 9.09
N CYS A 17 -4.37 3.35 8.20
CA CYS A 17 -2.97 3.53 8.59
C CYS A 17 -2.61 5.00 8.77
N LEU A 18 -3.22 5.89 7.98
CA LEU A 18 -3.07 7.33 8.17
C LEU A 18 -3.58 7.78 9.53
N ALA A 19 -4.65 7.17 10.04
CA ALA A 19 -5.21 7.47 11.35
C ALA A 19 -4.31 7.05 12.53
N GLU A 20 -3.33 6.17 12.30
CA GLU A 20 -2.38 5.72 13.33
C GLU A 20 -1.17 6.65 13.48
N VAL A 21 -1.07 7.70 12.67
CA VAL A 21 0.06 8.63 12.65
C VAL A 21 -0.32 9.96 13.29
N GLY A 22 0.53 10.43 14.19
CA GLY A 22 0.38 11.70 14.89
C GLY A 22 1.34 12.76 14.37
N ALA A 23 1.76 13.65 15.26
CA ALA A 23 2.75 14.67 14.93
C ALA A 23 4.07 14.03 14.47
N ASN A 24 4.80 14.74 13.61
CA ASN A 24 6.13 14.34 13.10
C ASN A 24 6.17 12.99 12.35
N ASN A 25 5.05 12.53 11.80
CA ASN A 25 4.94 11.23 11.15
C ASN A 25 5.27 10.03 12.06
N GLU A 26 5.05 10.17 13.37
CA GLU A 26 5.24 9.10 14.35
C GLU A 26 3.93 8.35 14.62
N TYR A 27 4.02 7.03 14.84
CA TYR A 27 2.84 6.25 15.22
C TYR A 27 2.38 6.58 16.63
N THR A 28 1.07 6.80 16.81
CA THR A 28 0.47 7.09 18.12
C THR A 28 0.15 5.83 18.91
N GLY A 29 -0.06 4.71 18.21
CA GLY A 29 -0.43 3.43 18.77
C GLY A 29 0.74 2.48 19.01
N SER A 30 0.41 1.21 19.28
CA SER A 30 1.42 0.16 19.39
C SER A 30 2.04 -0.14 18.03
N VAL A 31 3.36 -0.32 18.01
CA VAL A 31 4.10 -0.74 16.82
C VAL A 31 4.66 -2.15 16.98
N GLU A 32 4.87 -2.85 15.86
CA GLU A 32 5.55 -4.15 15.87
C GLU A 32 7.04 -4.01 16.22
N THR A 33 7.56 -5.01 16.93
CA THR A 33 8.93 -5.03 17.47
C THR A 33 9.63 -6.36 17.20
N GLY A 34 10.96 -6.37 17.24
CA GLY A 34 11.75 -7.58 17.02
C GLY A 34 11.63 -8.10 15.58
N GLY A 35 11.59 -9.42 15.40
CA GLY A 35 11.53 -10.06 14.07
C GLY A 35 10.23 -9.83 13.29
N TRP A 36 9.25 -9.11 13.85
CA TRP A 36 7.96 -8.81 13.23
C TRP A 36 7.95 -7.48 12.48
N GLN A 37 9.11 -6.84 12.35
CA GLN A 37 9.26 -5.58 11.65
C GLN A 37 9.32 -5.77 10.13
N ILE A 38 8.95 -4.72 9.40
CA ILE A 38 8.94 -4.70 7.93
C ILE A 38 10.31 -5.07 7.37
N GLY A 39 10.36 -6.06 6.49
CA GLY A 39 11.61 -6.51 5.83
C GLY A 39 12.54 -7.41 6.67
N TRP A 40 12.27 -7.66 7.96
CA TRP A 40 13.19 -8.43 8.82
C TRP A 40 13.17 -9.93 8.57
N ARG A 41 12.01 -10.46 8.15
CA ARG A 41 11.82 -11.87 7.77
C ARG A 41 11.70 -11.99 6.26
N TRP A 42 12.64 -11.42 5.50
CA TRP A 42 12.60 -11.45 4.04
C TRP A 42 12.44 -12.83 3.36
N PRO A 43 12.87 -13.99 3.93
CA PRO A 43 12.56 -15.28 3.31
C PRO A 43 11.11 -15.76 3.57
N ASP A 44 10.37 -15.05 4.43
CA ASP A 44 8.96 -15.30 4.71
C ASP A 44 8.10 -14.44 3.78
N SER A 45 7.34 -15.09 2.91
CA SER A 45 6.53 -14.44 1.86
C SER A 45 5.28 -13.71 2.36
N ARG A 46 5.20 -13.39 3.66
CA ARG A 46 4.13 -12.59 4.24
C ARG A 46 4.27 -11.13 3.83
N THR A 47 3.12 -10.47 3.71
CA THR A 47 3.01 -9.11 3.18
C THR A 47 4.01 -8.13 3.80
N PRO A 48 4.12 -7.98 5.14
CA PRO A 48 5.01 -6.97 5.73
C PRO A 48 6.49 -7.22 5.50
N TYR A 49 6.90 -8.41 5.09
CA TYR A 49 8.31 -8.76 5.00
C TYR A 49 8.86 -8.67 3.58
N THR A 50 8.03 -8.84 2.56
CA THR A 50 8.50 -8.96 1.17
C THR A 50 7.68 -8.19 0.14
N THR A 51 6.50 -7.69 0.51
CA THR A 51 5.62 -6.99 -0.43
C THR A 51 5.19 -5.63 0.10
N TYR A 52 4.64 -4.83 -0.80
CA TYR A 52 4.00 -3.57 -0.50
C TYR A 52 2.86 -3.36 -1.50
N TYR A 53 1.98 -2.42 -1.20
CA TYR A 53 0.90 -2.00 -2.07
C TYR A 53 1.03 -0.51 -2.36
N PRO A 54 0.93 -0.08 -3.63
CA PRO A 54 0.99 1.32 -3.99
C PRO A 54 -0.36 2.03 -3.75
N MET A 55 -0.87 1.96 -2.52
CA MET A 55 -2.18 2.53 -2.13
C MET A 55 -2.05 3.79 -1.28
N LEU A 56 -0.85 4.02 -0.73
CA LEU A 56 -0.43 5.26 -0.07
C LEU A 56 0.84 5.73 -0.75
N PRO A 57 1.11 7.05 -0.75
CA PRO A 57 2.34 7.55 -1.32
C PRO A 57 3.57 6.94 -0.60
N PRO A 58 4.74 6.94 -1.26
CA PRO A 58 6.00 6.57 -0.64
C PRO A 58 6.20 7.23 0.73
N ASN A 59 6.86 6.52 1.64
CA ASN A 59 7.10 6.94 3.03
C ASN A 59 5.83 7.14 3.89
N GLY A 60 4.66 6.73 3.39
CA GLY A 60 3.44 6.69 4.18
C GLY A 60 3.49 5.64 5.30
N PRO A 61 2.47 5.64 6.19
CA PRO A 61 2.36 4.65 7.25
C PRO A 61 1.90 3.28 6.75
N SER A 62 2.48 2.24 7.34
CA SER A 62 2.06 0.86 7.22
C SER A 62 1.41 0.39 8.52
N CYS A 63 0.32 -0.35 8.42
CA CYS A 63 -0.40 -0.83 9.58
C CYS A 63 -1.11 -2.15 9.31
N GLY A 64 -1.59 -2.79 10.37
CA GLY A 64 -2.47 -3.93 10.23
C GLY A 64 -2.86 -4.52 11.57
N ARG A 65 -3.58 -5.63 11.53
CA ARG A 65 -3.97 -6.35 12.75
C ARG A 65 -2.74 -6.89 13.46
N ASN A 66 -1.82 -7.45 12.68
CA ASN A 66 -0.48 -7.86 13.09
C ASN A 66 0.45 -7.94 11.87
N ALA A 67 1.74 -8.15 12.10
CA ALA A 67 2.76 -8.29 11.05
C ALA A 67 2.65 -9.55 10.15
N GLU A 68 1.54 -10.29 10.16
CA GLU A 68 1.35 -11.47 9.30
C GLU A 68 -0.01 -11.52 8.58
N ASN A 69 -1.00 -10.75 9.03
CA ASN A 69 -2.37 -10.88 8.55
C ASN A 69 -3.01 -9.49 8.40
N TRP A 70 -3.73 -9.31 7.29
CA TRP A 70 -4.46 -8.08 6.97
C TRP A 70 -3.60 -6.83 7.10
N ALA A 71 -2.38 -6.89 6.55
CA ALA A 71 -1.44 -5.80 6.63
C ALA A 71 -1.54 -4.90 5.39
N ILE A 72 -1.67 -3.61 5.61
CA ILE A 72 -1.56 -2.57 4.59
C ILE A 72 -0.14 -2.03 4.71
N VAL A 73 0.70 -2.41 3.74
CA VAL A 73 2.13 -2.10 3.74
C VAL A 73 2.39 -1.18 2.56
N THR A 74 3.04 -0.06 2.80
CA THR A 74 3.40 0.94 1.79
C THR A 74 4.90 0.91 1.48
N ALA A 75 5.28 1.41 0.32
CA ALA A 75 6.68 1.63 -0.02
C ALA A 75 7.29 2.67 0.93
N SER A 76 8.47 2.36 1.48
CA SER A 76 9.15 3.27 2.40
C SER A 76 10.66 3.19 2.22
N SER A 77 11.34 4.31 2.47
CA SER A 77 12.79 4.42 2.44
C SER A 77 13.26 5.50 3.40
N TYR A 78 14.56 5.48 3.74
CA TYR A 78 15.21 6.56 4.48
C TYR A 78 15.68 7.71 3.57
N HIS A 79 15.45 7.61 2.26
CA HIS A 79 15.74 8.70 1.34
C HIS A 79 14.73 9.84 1.54
N PRO A 80 15.19 11.10 1.70
CA PRO A 80 14.28 12.23 1.82
C PRO A 80 13.41 12.36 0.57
N GLY A 81 12.10 12.52 0.76
CA GLY A 81 11.16 12.88 -0.30
C GLY A 81 10.71 11.73 -1.20
N GLY A 82 11.08 10.47 -0.97
CA GLY A 82 10.60 9.37 -1.80
C GLY A 82 11.34 8.04 -1.68
N VAL A 83 11.14 7.18 -2.68
CA VAL A 83 11.69 5.81 -2.77
C VAL A 83 12.30 5.57 -4.15
N ASN A 84 13.32 4.72 -4.22
CA ASN A 84 13.79 4.18 -5.51
C ASN A 84 12.98 2.93 -5.85
N VAL A 85 12.42 2.87 -7.06
CA VAL A 85 11.61 1.76 -7.56
C VAL A 85 12.33 1.13 -8.76
N LEU A 86 12.53 -0.19 -8.69
CA LEU A 86 13.02 -1.00 -9.81
C LEU A 86 11.83 -1.44 -10.66
N MET A 87 11.91 -1.16 -11.96
CA MET A 87 10.92 -1.57 -12.95
C MET A 87 11.30 -2.94 -13.54
N CYS A 88 10.33 -3.64 -14.12
CA CYS A 88 10.55 -4.97 -14.72
C CYS A 88 11.52 -4.99 -15.91
N ASP A 89 11.78 -3.84 -16.54
CA ASP A 89 12.77 -3.68 -17.61
C ASP A 89 14.19 -3.40 -17.09
N GLY A 90 14.38 -3.38 -15.76
CA GLY A 90 15.67 -3.14 -15.11
C GLY A 90 16.00 -1.67 -14.86
N SER A 91 15.16 -0.73 -15.30
CA SER A 91 15.32 0.70 -14.99
C SER A 91 14.98 0.99 -13.53
N VAL A 92 15.67 1.98 -12.94
CA VAL A 92 15.40 2.45 -11.57
C VAL A 92 14.96 3.89 -11.63
N HIS A 93 13.81 4.18 -11.02
CA HIS A 93 13.23 5.52 -10.97
C HIS A 93 13.08 5.96 -9.52
N PHE A 94 13.39 7.23 -9.26
CA PHE A 94 13.04 7.85 -7.98
C PHE A 94 11.58 8.32 -8.04
N VAL A 95 10.75 7.78 -7.16
CA VAL A 95 9.34 8.13 -7.02
C VAL A 95 9.17 8.99 -5.78
N GLN A 96 8.71 10.22 -6.00
CA GLN A 96 8.51 11.20 -4.94
C GLN A 96 7.32 10.82 -4.05
N GLU A 97 7.40 11.13 -2.75
CA GLU A 97 6.29 10.97 -1.79
C GLU A 97 5.11 11.92 -2.07
N THR A 98 5.28 12.88 -2.97
CA THR A 98 4.22 13.77 -3.46
C THR A 98 3.51 13.23 -4.71
N ILE A 99 3.81 12.00 -5.14
CA ILE A 99 3.09 11.36 -6.24
C ILE A 99 1.60 11.26 -5.93
N ASP A 100 0.77 11.42 -6.95
CA ASP A 100 -0.68 11.23 -6.82
C ASP A 100 -0.98 9.77 -6.44
N ALA A 101 -1.44 9.58 -5.21
CA ALA A 101 -1.84 8.30 -4.64
C ALA A 101 -3.37 8.19 -4.45
N GLY A 102 -4.14 9.06 -5.12
CA GLY A 102 -5.61 9.03 -5.11
C GLY A 102 -6.24 9.22 -3.74
N ASP A 103 -7.41 8.61 -3.55
CA ASP A 103 -8.20 8.74 -2.32
C ASP A 103 -7.95 7.55 -1.38
N PRO A 104 -7.26 7.75 -0.23
CA PRO A 104 -6.96 6.67 0.71
C PRO A 104 -8.18 6.17 1.48
N THR A 105 -9.35 6.78 1.34
CA THR A 105 -10.60 6.35 2.00
C THR A 105 -11.36 5.30 1.20
N LEU A 106 -10.99 5.06 -0.06
CA LEU A 106 -11.62 4.06 -0.92
C LEU A 106 -11.21 2.64 -0.51
N THR A 107 -12.15 1.71 -0.71
CA THR A 107 -12.02 0.30 -0.34
C THR A 107 -11.93 -0.59 -1.57
N VAL A 108 -10.98 -1.52 -1.59
CA VAL A 108 -10.83 -2.52 -2.66
C VAL A 108 -10.82 -3.92 -2.03
N PHE A 109 -11.75 -4.78 -2.45
CA PHE A 109 -11.89 -6.14 -1.91
C PHE A 109 -11.10 -7.15 -2.76
N ASP A 110 -10.58 -8.19 -2.12
CA ASP A 110 -9.90 -9.30 -2.82
C ASP A 110 -10.81 -10.04 -3.82
N MET A 111 -12.12 -10.06 -3.55
CA MET A 111 -13.18 -10.71 -4.32
C MET A 111 -14.42 -9.81 -4.35
N PRO A 112 -15.16 -9.74 -5.47
CA PRO A 112 -16.45 -9.07 -5.51
C PRO A 112 -17.43 -9.77 -4.54
N SER A 113 -18.07 -8.98 -3.66
CA SER A 113 -19.00 -9.49 -2.65
C SER A 113 -20.26 -10.12 -3.30
N PRO A 114 -20.73 -11.29 -2.84
CA PRO A 114 -21.99 -11.88 -3.30
C PRO A 114 -23.22 -10.98 -3.01
N PRO A 115 -24.27 -10.97 -3.86
CA PRO A 115 -24.37 -11.73 -5.10
C PRO A 115 -23.46 -11.11 -6.16
N VAL A 116 -22.55 -11.93 -6.68
CA VAL A 116 -21.73 -11.59 -7.84
C VAL A 116 -22.74 -11.38 -8.95
N GLN A 117 -23.03 -10.12 -9.28
CA GLN A 117 -23.74 -9.79 -10.50
C GLN A 117 -22.81 -10.24 -11.62
N SER A 118 -23.05 -11.47 -12.08
CA SER A 118 -22.42 -12.06 -13.25
C SER A 118 -22.43 -11.00 -14.36
N ASN A 119 -21.22 -10.64 -14.83
CA ASN A 119 -20.89 -9.74 -15.95
C ASN A 119 -20.23 -8.38 -15.65
N ARG A 120 -19.58 -8.14 -14.51
CA ARG A 120 -18.67 -6.99 -14.38
C ARG A 120 -17.25 -7.37 -13.92
N PRO A 121 -16.39 -7.88 -14.83
CA PRO A 121 -14.94 -7.73 -14.68
C PRO A 121 -14.54 -6.25 -14.52
N GLN A 122 -15.45 -5.33 -14.82
CA GLN A 122 -15.27 -3.89 -14.79
C GLN A 122 -15.37 -3.22 -13.42
N ASP A 123 -15.72 -3.96 -12.36
CA ASP A 123 -15.72 -3.37 -11.00
C ASP A 123 -14.29 -3.19 -10.44
N TYR A 124 -13.28 -3.70 -11.15
CA TYR A 124 -11.85 -3.35 -11.00
C TYR A 124 -11.19 -3.03 -12.36
N SER A 125 -11.96 -2.63 -13.38
CA SER A 125 -11.41 -2.10 -14.63
C SER A 125 -11.51 -0.59 -14.68
N GLY A 126 -10.52 0.05 -15.29
CA GLY A 126 -10.45 1.50 -15.38
C GLY A 126 -9.39 2.08 -14.44
N PRO A 127 -9.36 3.41 -14.30
CA PRO A 127 -8.36 4.12 -13.50
C PRO A 127 -8.21 3.57 -12.09
N SER A 128 -6.97 3.49 -11.60
CA SER A 128 -6.74 3.09 -10.21
C SER A 128 -7.38 4.09 -9.23
N PRO A 129 -8.08 3.63 -8.17
CA PRO A 129 -8.61 4.52 -7.14
C PRO A 129 -7.50 5.21 -6.33
N TYR A 130 -6.28 4.67 -6.38
CA TYR A 130 -5.10 5.21 -5.70
C TYR A 130 -4.19 5.99 -6.64
N GLY A 131 -4.81 6.67 -7.62
CA GLY A 131 -4.14 7.61 -8.52
C GLY A 131 -3.03 6.99 -9.35
N VAL A 132 -2.11 7.83 -9.79
CA VAL A 132 -0.93 7.44 -10.59
C VAL A 132 -0.10 6.36 -9.89
N TRP A 133 0.12 6.49 -8.59
CA TRP A 133 0.93 5.54 -7.84
C TRP A 133 0.30 4.15 -7.84
N GLY A 134 -1.01 4.09 -7.54
CA GLY A 134 -1.78 2.85 -7.65
C GLY A 134 -1.77 2.27 -9.05
N ALA A 135 -1.91 3.11 -10.07
CA ALA A 135 -1.91 2.70 -11.48
C ALA A 135 -0.65 1.90 -11.84
N LEU A 136 0.53 2.32 -11.37
CA LEU A 136 1.81 1.66 -11.62
C LEU A 136 1.86 0.22 -11.07
N GLY A 137 1.06 -0.10 -10.05
CA GLY A 137 0.93 -1.45 -9.50
C GLY A 137 -0.15 -2.31 -10.14
N THR A 138 -0.99 -1.74 -11.02
CA THR A 138 -2.11 -2.46 -11.64
C THR A 138 -1.74 -2.99 -13.03
N ARG A 139 -2.23 -4.19 -13.35
CA ARG A 139 -2.05 -4.78 -14.69
C ARG A 139 -3.07 -4.26 -15.71
N GLU A 140 -4.24 -3.84 -15.27
CA GLU A 140 -5.44 -3.61 -16.11
C GLU A 140 -6.04 -2.19 -15.92
N GLY A 141 -5.20 -1.20 -15.59
CA GLY A 141 -5.65 0.20 -15.39
C GLY A 141 -5.83 1.00 -16.70
N GLY A 142 -5.14 0.61 -17.78
CA GLY A 142 -5.21 1.28 -19.09
C GLY A 142 -4.64 2.72 -19.12
N GLU A 143 -4.10 3.20 -18.00
CA GLU A 143 -3.58 4.56 -17.85
C GLU A 143 -2.15 4.65 -18.41
N THR A 144 -1.94 5.48 -19.44
CA THR A 144 -0.58 5.88 -19.84
C THR A 144 -0.10 6.97 -18.89
N VAL A 145 0.56 6.59 -17.81
CA VAL A 145 1.13 7.57 -16.88
C VAL A 145 2.63 7.71 -17.09
N LYS A 146 3.08 8.97 -17.27
CA LYS A 146 4.51 9.29 -17.30
C LYS A 146 4.96 9.57 -15.87
N LEU A 147 6.06 8.92 -15.47
CA LEU A 147 6.81 9.34 -14.29
C LEU A 147 7.36 10.75 -14.55
N PRO A 148 7.17 11.71 -13.63
CA PRO A 148 7.78 13.04 -13.74
C PRO A 148 9.32 12.97 -13.69
#